data_AF-A0A7S1BQD3-F1
#
_entry.id   AF-A0A7S1BQD3-F1
#
_cell.length_a   1.000
_cell.length_b   1.000
_cell.length_c   1.000
_cell.angle_alpha   90.00
_cell.angle_beta   90.00
_cell.angle_gamma   90.00
#
_symmetry.space_group_name_H-M   'P 1'
#
loop_
_entity.id
_entity.type
_entity.pdbx_description
1 polymer ?
#
loop_
_entity_poly.entity_id
_entity_poly.type
_entity_poly.pdbx_seq_one_letter_code
_entity_poly.pdbx_strand_id
1 'polypeptide(L)'
;ALRTTGEEAARLFTADAVYAAQFVHLEVFRTIEGAIGKELFYEEWEARSRADGHRLIRILLRTLEDYLLDFELWLDYYLVEKVLEALLRATVIFYARGLLNKTAHRKIHKHLESFLDPQRALLILDDEIGLLKQFFADRLDQYPTLNHALAVKFSFLEQLAACLRAAAATDPLSSAEEPLRVLFARLQNDDLTRCVLYDLWHLIDPAREPLLDDTLASLGYAPREYPMLTIFRNTDDGENVLADMFCSTLDCISGIVVEEARPGSREEEARRLRLGLEEVLTELYFSQDRKAPRDGSYLRRVSNVAMSRIENKFLIL
;
A
#
# COMPACT_ATOMS: atom_id res chain seq x y z
N ALA A 1 -6.49 45.59 -5.36
CA ALA A 1 -5.21 45.54 -4.63
C ALA A 1 -5.37 44.84 -3.28
N LEU A 2 -6.09 45.39 -2.30
CA LEU A 2 -6.26 44.75 -0.97
C LEU A 2 -7.20 43.53 -0.95
N ARG A 3 -8.23 43.50 -1.81
CA ARG A 3 -9.12 42.32 -1.95
C ARG A 3 -8.41 41.12 -2.58
N THR A 4 -7.56 41.37 -3.57
CA THR A 4 -6.79 40.32 -4.27
C THR A 4 -5.77 39.66 -3.34
N THR A 5 -5.12 40.41 -2.45
CA THR A 5 -4.20 39.85 -1.45
C THR A 5 -4.91 39.03 -0.36
N GLY A 6 -6.13 39.41 0.02
CA GLY A 6 -6.93 38.65 1.00
C GLY A 6 -7.46 37.33 0.43
N GLU A 7 -7.90 37.32 -0.84
CA GLU A 7 -8.32 36.11 -1.54
C GLU A 7 -7.14 35.14 -1.78
N GLU A 8 -5.96 35.65 -2.11
CA GLU A 8 -4.74 34.86 -2.25
C GLU A 8 -4.31 34.24 -0.91
N ALA A 9 -4.33 35.02 0.17
CA ALA A 9 -4.00 34.52 1.51
C ALA A 9 -5.01 33.44 1.97
N ALA A 10 -6.31 33.67 1.76
CA ALA A 10 -7.34 32.69 2.10
C ALA A 10 -7.14 31.37 1.33
N ARG A 11 -6.86 31.43 0.02
CA ARG A 11 -6.57 30.24 -0.79
C ARG A 11 -5.35 29.48 -0.28
N LEU A 12 -4.28 30.19 0.08
CA LEU A 12 -3.07 29.57 0.61
C LEU A 12 -3.36 28.84 1.93
N PHE A 13 -4.01 29.51 2.89
CA PHE A 13 -4.33 28.89 4.18
C PHE A 13 -5.30 27.71 4.05
N THR A 14 -6.27 27.78 3.13
CA THR A 14 -7.15 26.63 2.84
C THR A 14 -6.37 25.47 2.24
N ALA A 15 -5.44 25.73 1.32
CA ALA A 15 -4.58 24.69 0.75
C ALA A 15 -3.70 24.03 1.82
N ASP A 16 -3.10 24.82 2.70
CA ASP A 16 -2.29 24.32 3.83
C ASP A 16 -3.13 23.50 4.82
N ALA A 17 -4.36 23.93 5.11
CA ALA A 17 -5.26 23.20 5.99
C ALA A 17 -5.69 21.84 5.39
N VAL A 18 -5.98 21.80 4.08
CA VAL A 18 -6.27 20.55 3.37
C VAL A 18 -5.05 19.64 3.36
N TYR A 19 -3.87 20.19 3.07
CA TYR A 19 -2.63 19.43 3.09
C TYR A 19 -2.39 18.85 4.49
N ALA A 20 -2.49 19.65 5.55
CA ALA A 20 -2.33 19.17 6.93
C ALA A 20 -3.35 18.06 7.27
N ALA A 21 -4.62 18.24 6.92
CA ALA A 21 -5.68 17.26 7.12
C ALA A 21 -5.36 15.90 6.47
N GLN A 22 -4.75 15.92 5.28
CA GLN A 22 -4.35 14.70 4.58
C GLN A 22 -3.19 13.95 5.26
N PHE A 23 -2.40 14.60 6.13
CA PHE A 23 -1.26 13.97 6.83
C PHE A 23 -1.60 13.46 8.24
N VAL A 24 -2.78 13.78 8.77
CA VAL A 24 -3.23 13.34 10.10
C VAL A 24 -3.20 11.82 10.25
N HIS A 25 -3.43 11.07 9.15
CA HIS A 25 -3.39 9.62 9.16
C HIS A 25 -2.05 9.06 9.67
N LEU A 26 -0.92 9.77 9.49
CA LEU A 26 0.39 9.31 9.95
C LEU A 26 0.42 9.14 11.48
N GLU A 27 -0.14 10.10 12.21
CA GLU A 27 -0.18 10.06 13.67
C GLU A 27 -1.16 9.02 14.18
N VAL A 28 -2.33 8.92 13.56
CA VAL A 28 -3.35 7.92 13.89
C VAL A 28 -2.80 6.50 13.68
N PHE A 29 -2.16 6.26 12.52
CA PHE A 29 -1.61 4.95 12.20
C PHE A 29 -0.33 4.62 12.97
N ARG A 30 0.44 5.61 13.42
CA ARG A 30 1.53 5.37 14.37
C ARG A 30 1.01 4.76 15.68
N THR A 31 -0.13 5.26 16.19
CA THR A 31 -0.79 4.70 17.37
C THR A 31 -1.31 3.29 17.12
N ILE A 32 -1.98 3.06 15.98
CA ILE A 32 -2.50 1.74 15.60
C ILE A 32 -1.36 0.73 15.42
N GLU A 33 -0.29 1.10 14.72
CA GLU A 33 0.87 0.25 14.47
C GLU A 33 1.56 -0.15 15.78
N GLY A 34 1.71 0.78 16.72
CA GLY A 34 2.22 0.49 18.06
C GLY A 34 1.33 -0.45 18.87
N ALA A 35 0.01 -0.44 18.63
CA ALA A 35 -0.96 -1.22 19.38
C ALA A 35 -1.16 -2.65 18.85
N ILE A 36 -1.25 -2.84 17.53
CA ILE A 36 -1.62 -4.13 16.93
C ILE A 36 -0.70 -4.61 15.80
N GLY A 37 0.27 -3.79 15.35
CA GLY A 37 1.04 -4.06 14.14
C GLY A 37 1.87 -5.35 14.20
N LYS A 38 2.33 -5.75 15.39
CA LYS A 38 3.12 -6.97 15.61
C LYS A 38 2.28 -8.24 15.78
N GLU A 39 0.98 -8.09 16.03
CA GLU A 39 0.06 -9.22 16.27
C GLU A 39 -0.75 -9.56 15.02
N LEU A 40 -1.01 -8.57 14.16
CA LEU A 40 -1.81 -8.72 12.96
C LEU A 40 -1.19 -9.73 11.97
N PHE A 41 -2.00 -10.67 11.49
CA PHE A 41 -1.60 -11.80 10.62
C PHE A 41 -0.67 -12.87 11.25
N TYR A 42 -0.28 -12.72 12.51
CA TYR A 42 0.52 -13.75 13.20
C TYR A 42 -0.36 -14.79 13.90
N GLU A 43 0.28 -15.74 14.58
CA GLU A 43 -0.39 -16.87 15.24
C GLU A 43 -1.52 -16.43 16.17
N GLU A 44 -1.34 -15.35 16.94
CA GLU A 44 -2.38 -14.84 17.83
C GLU A 44 -3.62 -14.35 17.07
N TRP A 45 -3.41 -13.70 15.92
CA TRP A 45 -4.50 -13.30 15.03
C TRP A 45 -5.23 -14.53 14.49
N GLU A 46 -4.55 -15.55 13.98
CA GLU A 46 -5.23 -16.76 13.47
C GLU A 46 -5.98 -17.51 14.57
N ALA A 47 -5.32 -17.72 15.71
CA ALA A 47 -5.81 -18.55 16.80
C ALA A 47 -6.97 -17.89 17.55
N ARG A 48 -6.95 -16.56 17.74
CA ARG A 48 -7.90 -15.87 18.63
C ARG A 48 -8.94 -15.01 17.92
N SER A 49 -8.76 -14.64 16.66
CA SER A 49 -9.67 -13.66 16.02
C SER A 49 -11.14 -14.06 16.08
N ARG A 50 -11.52 -15.31 15.81
CA ARG A 50 -12.94 -15.71 15.91
C ARG A 50 -13.44 -15.84 17.34
N ALA A 51 -12.60 -16.34 18.27
CA ALA A 51 -12.98 -16.50 19.67
C ALA A 51 -13.18 -15.13 20.36
N ASP A 52 -12.34 -14.16 20.00
CA ASP A 52 -12.35 -12.80 20.57
C ASP A 52 -13.11 -11.80 19.69
N GLY A 53 -13.84 -12.27 18.67
CA GLY A 53 -14.71 -11.45 17.83
C GLY A 53 -14.00 -10.36 17.01
N HIS A 54 -12.85 -10.67 16.40
CA HIS A 54 -11.99 -9.78 15.61
C HIS A 54 -11.40 -8.63 16.42
N ARG A 55 -10.91 -8.94 17.63
CA ARG A 55 -10.39 -7.96 18.60
C ARG A 55 -9.39 -6.96 17.99
N LEU A 56 -8.41 -7.41 17.20
CA LEU A 56 -7.38 -6.52 16.64
C LEU A 56 -8.00 -5.48 15.70
N ILE A 57 -8.91 -5.90 14.82
CA ILE A 57 -9.63 -4.98 13.93
C ILE A 57 -10.59 -4.08 14.69
N ARG A 58 -11.22 -4.56 15.77
CA ARG A 58 -12.01 -3.68 16.63
C ARG A 58 -11.16 -2.60 17.30
N ILE A 59 -9.92 -2.91 17.72
CA ILE A 59 -9.00 -1.91 18.26
C ILE A 59 -8.70 -0.86 17.19
N LEU A 60 -8.35 -1.28 15.96
CA LEU A 60 -8.14 -0.36 14.84
C LEU A 60 -9.35 0.54 14.60
N LEU A 61 -10.54 -0.06 14.44
CA LEU A 61 -11.77 0.68 14.17
C LEU A 61 -12.15 1.62 15.30
N ARG A 62 -11.94 1.21 16.56
CA ARG A 62 -12.21 2.05 17.72
C ARG A 62 -11.26 3.24 17.78
N THR A 63 -9.97 3.03 17.50
CA THR A 63 -9.01 4.12 17.42
C THR A 63 -9.39 5.11 16.32
N LEU A 64 -9.77 4.63 15.13
CA LEU A 64 -10.27 5.51 14.06
C LEU A 64 -11.52 6.28 14.49
N GLU A 65 -12.46 5.63 15.18
CA GLU A 65 -13.67 6.26 15.71
C GLU A 65 -13.35 7.36 16.72
N ASP A 66 -12.49 7.08 17.71
CA ASP A 66 -12.13 8.03 18.75
C ASP A 66 -11.44 9.28 18.14
N TYR A 67 -10.51 9.11 17.20
CA TYR A 67 -9.90 10.24 16.48
C TYR A 67 -10.88 10.99 15.59
N LEU A 68 -11.80 10.29 14.93
CA LEU A 68 -12.79 10.94 14.06
C LEU A 68 -13.72 11.84 14.87
N LEU A 69 -14.13 11.44 16.07
CA LEU A 69 -14.93 12.28 16.96
C LEU A 69 -14.23 13.61 17.28
N ASP A 70 -12.91 13.56 17.51
CA ASP A 70 -12.12 14.77 17.70
C ASP A 70 -12.07 15.62 16.42
N PHE A 71 -11.89 15.01 15.25
CA PHE A 71 -11.87 15.75 13.99
C PHE A 71 -13.20 16.41 13.67
N GLU A 72 -14.33 15.72 13.90
CA GLU A 72 -15.67 16.28 13.73
C GLU A 72 -15.99 17.40 14.71
N LEU A 73 -15.33 17.43 15.88
CA LEU A 73 -15.47 18.49 16.86
C LEU A 73 -14.67 19.75 16.48
N TRP A 74 -13.47 19.58 15.93
CA TRP A 74 -12.50 20.68 15.76
C TRP A 74 -12.32 21.17 14.32
N LEU A 75 -12.71 20.39 13.32
CA LEU A 75 -12.52 20.72 11.90
C LEU A 75 -13.84 21.02 11.21
N ASP A 76 -13.78 21.87 10.19
CA ASP A 76 -14.89 22.10 9.29
C ASP A 76 -15.19 20.82 8.49
N TYR A 77 -16.46 20.64 8.13
CA TYR A 77 -16.97 19.48 7.39
C TYR A 77 -16.11 19.08 6.18
N TYR A 78 -15.66 20.05 5.38
CA TYR A 78 -14.82 19.79 4.21
C TYR A 78 -13.44 19.21 4.57
N LEU A 79 -12.84 19.65 5.69
CA LEU A 79 -11.56 19.12 6.15
C LEU A 79 -11.73 17.72 6.74
N VAL A 80 -12.82 17.45 7.46
CA VAL A 80 -13.15 16.10 7.96
C VAL A 80 -13.25 15.11 6.81
N GLU A 81 -13.89 15.49 5.70
CA GLU A 81 -13.97 14.68 4.49
C GLU A 81 -12.58 14.31 3.95
N LYS A 82 -11.64 15.26 3.95
CA LYS A 82 -10.25 15.01 3.53
C LYS A 82 -9.47 14.13 4.51
N VAL A 83 -9.72 14.27 5.81
CA VAL A 83 -9.18 13.35 6.80
C VAL A 83 -9.73 11.93 6.58
N LEU A 84 -11.04 11.77 6.37
CA LEU A 84 -11.67 10.47 6.13
C LEU A 84 -11.13 9.77 4.89
N GLU A 85 -10.94 10.51 3.79
CA GLU A 85 -10.33 9.99 2.57
C GLU A 85 -8.89 9.49 2.82
N ALA A 86 -8.10 10.25 3.59
CA ALA A 86 -6.75 9.87 3.97
C ALA A 86 -6.72 8.66 4.91
N LEU A 87 -7.62 8.60 5.91
CA LEU A 87 -7.76 7.46 6.82
C LEU A 87 -8.17 6.20 6.06
N LEU A 88 -9.13 6.29 5.13
CA LEU A 88 -9.57 5.17 4.30
C LEU A 88 -8.42 4.59 3.48
N ARG A 89 -7.62 5.46 2.85
CA ARG A 89 -6.40 5.06 2.12
C ARG A 89 -5.40 4.39 3.07
N ALA A 90 -5.11 5.00 4.21
CA ALA A 90 -4.15 4.50 5.17
C ALA A 90 -4.58 3.16 5.79
N THR A 91 -5.88 2.94 6.03
CA THR A 91 -6.43 1.65 6.49
C THR A 91 -6.12 0.53 5.51
N VAL A 92 -6.40 0.77 4.22
CA VAL A 92 -6.12 -0.22 3.16
C VAL A 92 -4.63 -0.53 3.07
N ILE A 93 -3.79 0.50 3.11
CA ILE A 93 -2.33 0.37 3.05
C ILE A 93 -1.82 -0.40 4.27
N PHE A 94 -2.22 -0.01 5.48
CA PHE A 94 -1.81 -0.67 6.72
C PHE A 94 -2.16 -2.16 6.71
N TYR A 95 -3.38 -2.51 6.30
CA TYR A 95 -3.82 -3.90 6.26
C TYR A 95 -3.06 -4.71 5.20
N ALA A 96 -2.89 -4.17 3.99
CA ALA A 96 -2.11 -4.81 2.93
C ALA A 96 -0.63 -4.97 3.31
N ARG A 97 -0.03 -3.93 3.92
CA ARG A 97 1.35 -3.95 4.39
C ARG A 97 1.54 -5.00 5.47
N GLY A 98 0.64 -5.07 6.45
CA GLY A 98 0.68 -6.11 7.48
C GLY A 98 0.67 -7.51 6.88
N LEU A 99 -0.19 -7.75 5.89
CA LEU A 99 -0.31 -9.04 5.22
C LEU A 99 0.99 -9.44 4.51
N LEU A 100 1.56 -8.52 3.73
CA LEU A 100 2.79 -8.77 2.97
C LEU A 100 4.03 -8.88 3.87
N ASN A 101 4.10 -8.07 4.93
CA ASN A 101 5.22 -8.07 5.88
C ASN A 101 5.36 -9.40 6.63
N LYS A 102 4.28 -10.16 6.83
CA LYS A 102 4.37 -11.52 7.38
C LYS A 102 5.36 -12.40 6.62
N THR A 103 5.42 -12.24 5.29
CA THR A 103 6.37 -12.98 4.44
C THR A 103 7.76 -12.35 4.34
N ALA A 104 7.94 -11.11 4.80
CA ALA A 104 9.24 -10.45 4.79
C ALA A 104 10.22 -11.07 5.80
N HIS A 105 9.71 -11.62 6.92
CA HIS A 105 10.51 -12.26 7.97
C HIS A 105 10.90 -13.73 7.65
N ARG A 106 10.83 -14.11 6.36
CA ARG A 106 11.10 -15.43 5.77
C ARG A 106 12.48 -16.06 6.02
N LYS A 107 13.38 -15.33 6.65
CA LYS A 107 14.74 -15.82 6.94
C LYS A 107 14.94 -16.10 8.42
N ILE A 108 14.13 -15.49 9.27
CA ILE A 108 14.34 -15.46 10.71
C ILE A 108 13.43 -16.49 11.39
N HIS A 109 12.21 -16.69 10.88
CA HIS A 109 11.19 -17.51 11.54
C HIS A 109 10.42 -18.42 10.58
N LYS A 110 11.05 -19.51 10.11
CA LYS A 110 10.48 -20.53 9.20
C LYS A 110 9.10 -21.11 9.53
N HIS A 111 8.65 -20.98 10.77
CA HIS A 111 7.36 -21.49 11.25
C HIS A 111 6.26 -20.41 11.26
N LEU A 112 6.59 -19.14 10.99
CA LEU A 112 5.65 -18.00 11.02
C LEU A 112 5.37 -17.43 9.62
N GLU A 113 5.99 -18.00 8.58
CA GLU A 113 6.04 -17.45 7.21
C GLU A 113 4.75 -17.69 6.43
N SER A 114 4.00 -18.75 6.76
CA SER A 114 2.70 -19.07 6.19
C SER A 114 1.59 -19.01 7.24
N PHE A 115 0.34 -19.06 6.80
CA PHE A 115 -0.79 -19.29 7.68
C PHE A 115 -0.74 -20.71 8.25
N LEU A 116 -1.13 -20.86 9.51
CA LEU A 116 -1.26 -22.16 10.17
C LEU A 116 -2.44 -22.94 9.59
N ASP A 117 -3.54 -22.24 9.32
CA ASP A 117 -4.71 -22.76 8.63
C ASP A 117 -5.14 -21.76 7.55
N PRO A 118 -4.71 -21.96 6.28
CA PRO A 118 -5.01 -21.02 5.19
C PRO A 118 -6.50 -20.78 4.97
N GLN A 119 -7.35 -21.80 5.15
CA GLN A 119 -8.80 -21.66 4.95
C GLN A 119 -9.42 -20.81 6.06
N ARG A 120 -8.98 -21.03 7.31
CA ARG A 120 -9.40 -20.21 8.43
C ARG A 120 -8.89 -18.76 8.31
N ALA A 121 -7.63 -18.57 7.92
CA ALA A 121 -7.05 -17.25 7.71
C ALA A 121 -7.82 -16.46 6.64
N LEU A 122 -8.18 -17.11 5.53
CA LEU A 122 -9.02 -16.53 4.47
C LEU A 122 -10.40 -16.09 4.97
N LEU A 123 -11.06 -16.92 5.78
CA LEU A 123 -12.35 -16.55 6.38
C LEU A 123 -12.23 -15.35 7.32
N ILE A 124 -11.19 -15.31 8.16
CA ILE A 124 -10.94 -14.18 9.06
C ILE A 124 -10.67 -12.90 8.24
N LEU A 125 -9.84 -13.01 7.20
CA LEU A 125 -9.50 -11.89 6.33
C LEU A 125 -10.73 -11.31 5.62
N ASP A 126 -11.65 -12.16 5.16
CA ASP A 126 -12.90 -11.73 4.55
C ASP A 126 -13.82 -11.00 5.54
N ASP A 127 -14.00 -11.58 6.73
CA ASP A 127 -14.77 -10.98 7.82
C ASP A 127 -14.20 -9.60 8.20
N GLU A 128 -12.87 -9.49 8.30
CA GLU A 128 -12.17 -8.25 8.66
C GLU A 128 -12.20 -7.18 7.57
N ILE A 129 -12.00 -7.54 6.30
CA ILE A 129 -12.16 -6.60 5.18
C ILE A 129 -13.60 -6.05 5.17
N GLY A 130 -14.59 -6.91 5.43
CA GLY A 130 -15.99 -6.52 5.57
C GLY A 130 -16.19 -5.47 6.68
N LEU A 131 -15.63 -5.71 7.87
CA LEU A 131 -15.70 -4.78 9.00
C LEU A 131 -15.04 -3.43 8.69
N LEU A 132 -13.84 -3.46 8.09
CA LEU A 132 -13.12 -2.25 7.68
C LEU A 132 -13.90 -1.44 6.64
N LYS A 133 -14.48 -2.11 5.65
CA LYS A 133 -15.30 -1.47 4.60
C LYS A 133 -16.58 -0.88 5.19
N GLN A 134 -17.24 -1.62 6.08
CA GLN A 134 -18.48 -1.19 6.72
C GLN A 134 -18.29 0.09 7.53
N PHE A 135 -17.17 0.22 8.26
CA PHE A 135 -16.86 1.43 9.01
C PHE A 135 -16.93 2.69 8.13
N PHE A 136 -16.33 2.68 6.95
CA PHE A 136 -16.42 3.83 6.05
C PHE A 136 -17.77 3.92 5.32
N ALA A 137 -18.41 2.78 5.04
CA ALA A 137 -19.73 2.74 4.41
C ALA A 137 -20.82 3.40 5.28
N ASP A 138 -20.76 3.21 6.60
CA ASP A 138 -21.69 3.82 7.57
C ASP A 138 -21.65 5.35 7.59
N ARG A 139 -20.63 5.94 6.96
CA ARG A 139 -20.40 7.40 6.91
C ARG A 139 -20.77 8.00 5.55
N LEU A 140 -21.22 7.21 4.58
CA LEU A 140 -21.53 7.69 3.23
C LEU A 140 -22.75 8.63 3.19
N ASP A 141 -23.70 8.47 4.12
CA ASP A 141 -24.84 9.38 4.22
C ASP A 141 -24.40 10.79 4.60
N GLN A 142 -23.37 10.89 5.46
CA GLN A 142 -22.81 12.16 5.90
C GLN A 142 -21.73 12.67 4.94
N TYR A 143 -20.93 11.80 4.33
CA TYR A 143 -19.79 12.14 3.47
C TYR A 143 -19.84 11.36 2.14
N PRO A 144 -20.74 11.72 1.21
CA PRO A 144 -21.04 10.90 0.03
C PRO A 144 -19.91 10.81 -1.00
N THR A 145 -19.00 11.78 -1.02
CA THR A 145 -17.82 11.80 -1.90
C THR A 145 -16.86 10.63 -1.62
N LEU A 146 -16.91 10.06 -0.41
CA LEU A 146 -16.11 8.88 -0.05
C LEU A 146 -16.52 7.63 -0.83
N ASN A 147 -17.72 7.57 -1.40
CA ASN A 147 -18.23 6.35 -2.04
C ASN A 147 -17.31 5.85 -3.17
N HIS A 148 -16.82 6.77 -4.00
CA HIS A 148 -15.89 6.41 -5.07
C HIS A 148 -14.55 5.90 -4.51
N ALA A 149 -13.97 6.64 -3.55
CA ALA A 149 -12.73 6.25 -2.90
C ALA A 149 -12.86 4.89 -2.20
N LEU A 150 -13.99 4.64 -1.51
CA LEU A 150 -14.29 3.38 -0.84
C LEU A 150 -14.26 2.20 -1.81
N ALA A 151 -15.02 2.29 -2.90
CA ALA A 151 -15.08 1.23 -3.90
C ALA A 151 -13.71 0.95 -4.54
N VAL A 152 -13.00 2.02 -4.94
CA VAL A 152 -11.68 1.89 -5.57
C VAL A 152 -10.67 1.32 -4.58
N LYS A 153 -10.60 1.80 -3.35
CA LYS A 153 -9.54 1.39 -2.40
C LYS A 153 -9.77 0.00 -1.83
N PHE A 154 -11.00 -0.36 -1.45
CA PHE A 154 -11.27 -1.70 -0.91
C PHE A 154 -11.23 -2.80 -1.96
N SER A 155 -11.54 -2.50 -3.24
CA SER A 155 -11.37 -3.49 -4.31
C SER A 155 -9.93 -3.97 -4.44
N PHE A 156 -8.94 -3.21 -3.95
CA PHE A 156 -7.56 -3.67 -3.89
C PHE A 156 -7.34 -4.77 -2.84
N LEU A 157 -7.85 -4.60 -1.61
CA LEU A 157 -7.79 -5.66 -0.59
C LEU A 157 -8.56 -6.90 -1.02
N GLU A 158 -9.75 -6.70 -1.60
CA GLU A 158 -10.57 -7.78 -2.17
C GLU A 158 -9.80 -8.52 -3.27
N GLN A 159 -8.97 -7.83 -4.05
CA GLN A 159 -8.12 -8.42 -5.07
C GLN A 159 -6.98 -9.27 -4.48
N LEU A 160 -6.32 -8.80 -3.42
CA LEU A 160 -5.32 -9.59 -2.71
C LEU A 160 -5.95 -10.85 -2.10
N ALA A 161 -7.13 -10.70 -1.48
CA ALA A 161 -7.91 -11.81 -0.95
C ALA A 161 -8.29 -12.81 -2.05
N ALA A 162 -8.70 -12.34 -3.23
CA ALA A 162 -9.02 -13.20 -4.38
C ALA A 162 -7.79 -14.00 -4.84
N CYS A 163 -6.61 -13.39 -4.88
CA CYS A 163 -5.36 -14.07 -5.21
C CYS A 163 -5.01 -15.15 -4.16
N LEU A 164 -5.17 -14.86 -2.87
CA LEU A 164 -4.98 -15.85 -1.81
C LEU A 164 -5.97 -17.03 -1.91
N ARG A 165 -7.24 -16.77 -2.21
CA ARG A 165 -8.24 -17.83 -2.44
C ARG A 165 -7.88 -18.69 -3.65
N ALA A 166 -7.37 -18.08 -4.72
CA ALA A 166 -6.89 -18.82 -5.88
C ALA A 166 -5.70 -19.72 -5.53
N ALA A 167 -4.74 -19.23 -4.75
CA ALA A 167 -3.62 -20.03 -4.26
C ALA A 167 -4.07 -21.21 -3.38
N ALA A 168 -5.13 -21.01 -2.57
CA ALA A 168 -5.69 -22.02 -1.67
C ALA A 168 -6.63 -23.02 -2.37
N ALA A 169 -7.01 -22.77 -3.62
CA ALA A 169 -7.94 -23.62 -4.35
C ALA A 169 -7.34 -25.01 -4.64
N THR A 170 -8.22 -26.01 -4.82
CA THR A 170 -7.81 -27.37 -5.21
C THR A 170 -7.24 -27.41 -6.63
N ASP A 171 -7.77 -26.56 -7.52
CA ASP A 171 -7.24 -26.33 -8.86
C ASP A 171 -6.86 -24.85 -9.02
N PRO A 172 -5.61 -24.47 -8.68
CA PRO A 172 -5.16 -23.09 -8.76
C PRO A 172 -5.16 -22.53 -10.18
N LEU A 173 -4.92 -23.36 -11.20
CA LEU A 173 -4.78 -22.91 -12.60
C LEU A 173 -6.08 -22.33 -13.14
N SER A 174 -7.22 -22.97 -12.87
CA SER A 174 -8.53 -22.48 -13.31
C SER A 174 -9.06 -21.34 -12.43
N SER A 175 -8.71 -21.31 -11.15
CA SER A 175 -9.18 -20.32 -10.18
C SER A 175 -8.39 -19.00 -10.20
N ALA A 176 -7.12 -19.03 -10.61
CA ALA A 176 -6.22 -17.88 -10.52
C ALA A 176 -6.25 -16.94 -11.73
N GLU A 177 -6.77 -17.35 -12.88
CA GLU A 177 -6.68 -16.56 -14.12
C GLU A 177 -7.20 -15.12 -13.97
N GLU A 178 -8.46 -14.96 -13.53
CA GLU A 178 -9.06 -13.63 -13.39
C GLU A 178 -8.40 -12.80 -12.27
N PRO A 179 -8.21 -13.34 -11.05
CA PRO A 179 -7.54 -12.56 -10.00
C PRO A 179 -6.13 -12.08 -10.37
N LEU A 180 -5.35 -12.92 -11.05
CA LEU A 180 -4.01 -12.53 -11.48
C LEU A 180 -4.07 -11.42 -12.53
N ARG A 181 -4.90 -11.56 -13.57
CA ARG A 181 -5.07 -10.55 -14.62
C ARG A 181 -5.48 -9.19 -14.05
N VAL A 182 -6.43 -9.17 -13.12
CA VAL A 182 -6.88 -7.91 -12.49
C VAL A 182 -5.75 -7.27 -11.69
N LEU A 183 -4.94 -8.06 -10.96
CA LEU A 183 -3.82 -7.53 -10.20
C LEU A 183 -2.72 -6.93 -11.10
N PHE A 184 -2.34 -7.63 -12.19
CA PHE A 184 -1.37 -7.11 -13.16
C PHE A 184 -1.85 -5.83 -13.85
N ALA A 185 -3.12 -5.81 -14.28
CA ALA A 185 -3.72 -4.63 -14.91
C ALA A 185 -3.76 -3.43 -13.95
N ARG A 186 -3.96 -3.70 -12.66
CA ARG A 186 -4.05 -2.67 -11.62
C ARG A 186 -2.68 -2.09 -11.26
N LEU A 187 -1.67 -2.94 -11.07
CA LEU A 187 -0.34 -2.50 -10.63
C LEU A 187 0.52 -1.95 -11.78
N GLN A 188 0.25 -2.37 -13.03
CA GLN A 188 0.98 -1.96 -14.23
C GLN A 188 2.52 -2.12 -14.13
N ASN A 189 2.96 -3.03 -13.25
CA ASN A 189 4.35 -3.34 -13.02
C ASN A 189 4.47 -4.86 -12.83
N ASP A 190 4.84 -5.56 -13.89
CA ASP A 190 4.88 -7.02 -13.90
C ASP A 190 5.82 -7.59 -12.82
N ASP A 191 6.97 -6.95 -12.60
CA ASP A 191 7.98 -7.45 -11.67
C ASP A 191 7.52 -7.29 -10.22
N LEU A 192 6.96 -6.12 -9.88
CA LEU A 192 6.35 -5.88 -8.57
C LEU A 192 5.16 -6.83 -8.33
N THR A 193 4.31 -7.01 -9.35
CA THR A 193 3.15 -7.89 -9.26
C THR A 193 3.57 -9.33 -8.99
N ARG A 194 4.61 -9.83 -9.68
CA ARG A 194 5.18 -11.16 -9.41
C ARG A 194 5.65 -11.29 -7.97
N CYS A 195 6.43 -10.33 -7.45
CA CYS A 195 6.90 -10.36 -6.06
C CYS A 195 5.73 -10.52 -5.07
N VAL A 196 4.70 -9.68 -5.22
CA VAL A 196 3.50 -9.74 -4.38
C VAL A 196 2.81 -11.09 -4.50
N LEU A 197 2.68 -11.63 -5.70
CA LEU A 197 2.03 -12.93 -5.90
C LEU A 197 2.82 -14.08 -5.27
N TYR A 198 4.16 -14.08 -5.35
CA TYR A 198 4.97 -15.05 -4.62
C TYR A 198 4.79 -14.90 -3.10
N ASP A 199 4.67 -13.68 -2.58
CA ASP A 199 4.33 -13.45 -1.18
C ASP A 199 2.97 -14.06 -0.82
N LEU A 200 1.93 -13.80 -1.61
CA LEU A 200 0.61 -14.37 -1.36
C LEU A 200 0.58 -15.91 -1.46
N TRP A 201 1.25 -16.49 -2.46
CA TRP A 201 1.33 -17.95 -2.60
C TRP A 201 2.07 -18.59 -1.42
N HIS A 202 3.14 -17.96 -0.96
CA HIS A 202 3.88 -18.40 0.21
C HIS A 202 3.03 -18.42 1.48
N LEU A 203 2.18 -17.40 1.68
CA LEU A 203 1.28 -17.33 2.83
C LEU A 203 0.34 -18.52 2.91
N ILE A 204 -0.07 -19.07 1.76
CA ILE A 204 -1.02 -20.17 1.69
C ILE A 204 -0.30 -21.52 1.77
N ASP A 205 0.62 -21.77 0.86
CA ASP A 205 1.35 -23.03 0.77
C ASP A 205 2.65 -22.81 -0.02
N PRO A 206 3.80 -22.70 0.68
CA PRO A 206 5.10 -22.51 0.04
C PRO A 206 5.43 -23.58 -1.00
N ALA A 207 4.89 -24.80 -0.87
CA ALA A 207 5.15 -25.88 -1.83
C ALA A 207 4.47 -25.63 -3.19
N ARG A 208 3.50 -24.72 -3.27
CA ARG A 208 2.78 -24.36 -4.49
C ARG A 208 3.36 -23.18 -5.24
N GLU A 209 4.39 -22.50 -4.73
CA GLU A 209 5.06 -21.41 -5.44
C GLU A 209 5.50 -21.79 -6.87
N PRO A 210 6.07 -22.98 -7.14
CA PRO A 210 6.44 -23.34 -8.52
C PRO A 210 5.26 -23.42 -9.49
N LEU A 211 4.05 -23.73 -9.00
CA LEU A 211 2.84 -23.76 -9.83
C LEU A 211 2.41 -22.35 -10.28
N LEU A 212 2.82 -21.31 -9.53
CA LEU A 212 2.57 -19.93 -9.92
C LEU A 212 3.32 -19.59 -11.21
N ASP A 213 4.55 -20.09 -11.40
CA ASP A 213 5.33 -19.86 -12.63
C ASP A 213 4.61 -20.39 -13.87
N ASP A 214 4.12 -21.63 -13.80
CA ASP A 214 3.36 -22.25 -14.89
C ASP A 214 2.07 -21.47 -15.18
N THR A 215 1.38 -21.03 -14.13
CA THR A 215 0.16 -20.22 -14.23
C THR A 215 0.47 -18.88 -14.91
N LEU A 216 1.48 -18.15 -14.44
CA LEU A 216 1.90 -16.87 -15.00
C LEU A 216 2.34 -17.00 -16.46
N ALA A 217 3.09 -18.05 -16.79
CA ALA A 217 3.50 -18.33 -18.16
C ALA A 217 2.29 -18.55 -19.08
N SER A 218 1.30 -19.33 -18.64
CA SER A 218 0.06 -19.57 -19.41
C SER A 218 -0.77 -18.29 -19.64
N LEU A 219 -0.69 -17.32 -18.73
CA LEU A 219 -1.36 -16.03 -18.83
C LEU A 219 -0.57 -14.99 -19.65
N GLY A 220 0.60 -15.37 -20.18
CA GLY A 220 1.46 -14.46 -20.94
C GLY A 220 2.38 -13.58 -20.09
N TYR A 221 2.46 -13.83 -18.77
CA TYR A 221 3.36 -13.14 -17.84
C TYR A 221 4.63 -13.95 -17.57
N ALA A 222 5.13 -14.68 -18.57
CA ALA A 222 6.34 -15.50 -18.46
C ALA A 222 7.51 -14.70 -17.85
N PRO A 223 8.39 -15.35 -17.07
CA PRO A 223 9.57 -14.69 -16.52
C PRO A 223 10.36 -14.09 -17.68
N ARG A 224 10.57 -12.77 -17.67
CA ARG A 224 11.58 -12.20 -18.57
C ARG A 224 12.92 -12.81 -18.13
N GLU A 225 13.78 -13.19 -19.07
CA GLU A 225 15.16 -13.64 -18.82
C GLU A 225 16.00 -12.49 -18.22
N TYR A 226 15.67 -12.05 -17.01
CA TYR A 226 16.44 -11.11 -16.23
C TYR A 226 16.76 -11.80 -14.90
N PRO A 227 18.05 -11.94 -14.53
CA PRO A 227 18.47 -12.58 -13.28
C PRO A 227 18.19 -11.71 -12.02
N MET A 228 17.18 -10.85 -12.05
CA MET A 228 16.92 -9.84 -11.02
C MET A 228 16.20 -10.37 -9.78
N LEU A 229 15.55 -11.54 -9.84
CA LEU A 229 14.86 -12.13 -8.68
C LEU A 229 15.82 -12.57 -7.56
N THR A 230 17.13 -12.64 -7.83
CA THR A 230 18.15 -12.92 -6.81
C THR A 230 18.64 -11.67 -6.07
N ILE A 231 18.32 -10.46 -6.55
CA ILE A 231 18.94 -9.21 -6.04
C ILE A 231 18.23 -8.67 -4.79
N PHE A 232 16.94 -8.92 -4.59
CA PHE A 232 16.21 -8.47 -3.39
C PHE A 232 16.40 -9.38 -2.17
N ARG A 233 17.10 -10.51 -2.34
CA ARG A 233 17.29 -11.52 -1.29
C ARG A 233 18.52 -11.27 -0.41
N ASN A 234 19.23 -10.14 -0.50
CA ASN A 234 20.56 -10.04 0.13
C ASN A 234 20.96 -8.70 0.76
N THR A 235 20.01 -8.01 1.40
CA THR A 235 20.34 -6.90 2.31
C THR A 235 19.66 -7.12 3.66
N ASP A 236 20.45 -7.07 4.73
CA ASP A 236 20.02 -7.23 6.13
C ASP A 236 19.01 -6.15 6.59
N ASP A 237 18.73 -5.13 5.75
CA ASP A 237 17.73 -4.07 5.98
C ASP A 237 16.57 -4.09 4.95
N GLY A 238 16.38 -5.19 4.22
CA GLY A 238 15.39 -5.32 3.13
C GLY A 238 13.93 -5.45 3.57
N GLU A 239 13.64 -5.45 4.88
CA GLU A 239 12.34 -5.84 5.45
C GLU A 239 11.20 -4.87 5.12
N ASN A 240 11.49 -3.60 4.79
CA ASN A 240 10.46 -2.59 4.51
C ASN A 240 10.40 -2.15 3.04
N VAL A 241 11.42 -2.43 2.21
CA VAL A 241 11.57 -1.75 0.91
C VAL A 241 10.52 -2.19 -0.11
N LEU A 242 10.15 -3.47 -0.18
CA LEU A 242 9.17 -3.95 -1.17
C LEU A 242 7.72 -3.61 -0.78
N ALA A 243 7.38 -3.75 0.50
CA ALA A 243 6.09 -3.35 1.01
C ALA A 243 5.91 -1.81 0.92
N ASP A 244 6.96 -1.04 1.21
CA ASP A 244 6.95 0.42 1.03
C ASP A 244 6.88 0.80 -0.45
N MET A 245 7.66 0.17 -1.34
CA MET A 245 7.56 0.38 -2.80
C MET A 245 6.16 0.05 -3.33
N PHE A 246 5.54 -1.01 -2.80
CA PHE A 246 4.19 -1.43 -3.15
C PHE A 246 3.14 -0.42 -2.68
N CYS A 247 3.24 0.03 -1.43
CA CYS A 247 2.36 1.03 -0.85
C CYS A 247 2.52 2.40 -1.53
N SER A 248 3.75 2.81 -1.86
CA SER A 248 4.01 4.00 -2.67
C SER A 248 3.50 3.88 -4.11
N THR A 249 3.46 2.67 -4.67
CA THR A 249 2.85 2.44 -5.99
C THR A 249 1.32 2.53 -5.92
N LEU A 250 0.70 2.02 -4.84
CA LEU A 250 -0.73 2.19 -4.56
C LEU A 250 -1.13 3.65 -4.36
N ASP A 251 -0.25 4.45 -3.78
CA ASP A 251 -0.39 5.89 -3.65
C ASP A 251 -0.48 6.56 -5.03
N CYS A 252 0.37 6.14 -5.98
CA CYS A 252 0.40 6.66 -7.34
C CYS A 252 -0.79 6.20 -8.20
N ILE A 253 -1.23 4.94 -8.08
CA ILE A 253 -2.38 4.41 -8.86
C ILE A 253 -3.68 5.10 -8.44
N SER A 254 -3.78 5.52 -7.18
CA SER A 254 -4.99 6.17 -6.67
C SER A 254 -5.21 7.63 -7.08
N GLY A 255 -4.22 8.26 -7.73
CA GLY A 255 -4.38 9.59 -8.33
C GLY A 255 -4.88 9.58 -9.78
N ILE A 256 -5.09 8.41 -10.40
CA ILE A 256 -5.18 8.30 -11.87
C ILE A 256 -6.62 8.16 -12.45
N VAL A 257 -7.68 8.04 -11.66
CA VAL A 257 -9.03 7.68 -12.19
C VAL A 257 -10.12 8.36 -11.34
N VAL A 258 -11.05 9.24 -11.75
CA VAL A 258 -11.45 9.91 -13.00
C VAL A 258 -11.98 11.32 -12.66
N GLU A 259 -11.44 12.39 -13.26
CA GLU A 259 -12.21 13.61 -13.54
C GLU A 259 -12.25 13.84 -15.05
N GLU A 260 -13.45 14.04 -15.60
CA GLU A 260 -13.65 14.35 -17.02
C GLU A 260 -13.11 15.76 -17.34
N ALA A 261 -11.94 15.88 -18.00
CA ALA A 261 -11.67 16.99 -18.94
C ALA A 261 -10.32 16.91 -19.70
N ARG A 262 -10.45 17.10 -21.02
CA ARG A 262 -9.50 17.61 -22.04
C ARG A 262 -8.29 16.74 -22.49
N PRO A 263 -8.12 16.54 -23.81
CA PRO A 263 -6.98 15.84 -24.38
C PRO A 263 -5.74 16.73 -24.30
N GLY A 264 -4.89 16.47 -23.31
CA GLY A 264 -3.63 17.19 -23.09
C GLY A 264 -3.01 17.00 -21.71
N SER A 265 -3.77 16.56 -20.69
CA SER A 265 -3.24 16.40 -19.33
C SER A 265 -2.61 15.03 -19.07
N ARG A 266 -3.14 13.93 -19.63
CA ARG A 266 -2.76 12.56 -19.25
C ARG A 266 -1.28 12.22 -19.37
N GLU A 267 -0.60 12.73 -20.40
CA GLU A 267 0.82 12.42 -20.62
C GLU A 267 1.72 13.27 -19.71
N GLU A 268 1.33 14.50 -19.43
CA GLU A 268 1.99 15.44 -18.52
C GLU A 268 1.77 15.06 -17.05
N GLU A 269 0.58 14.55 -16.74
CA GLU A 269 0.13 14.07 -15.43
C GLU A 269 0.74 12.69 -15.12
N ALA A 270 0.82 11.79 -16.10
CA ALA A 270 1.64 10.58 -16.01
C ALA A 270 3.14 10.90 -15.87
N ARG A 271 3.62 12.01 -16.47
CA ARG A 271 4.97 12.53 -16.26
C ARG A 271 5.16 13.06 -14.84
N ARG A 272 4.20 13.80 -14.30
CA ARG A 272 4.21 14.31 -12.92
C ARG A 272 4.13 13.21 -11.88
N LEU A 273 3.35 12.16 -12.13
CA LEU A 273 3.28 10.96 -11.27
C LEU A 273 4.57 10.14 -11.34
N ARG A 274 5.20 10.02 -12.50
CA ARG A 274 6.56 9.44 -12.63
C ARG A 274 7.61 10.27 -11.90
N LEU A 275 7.53 11.59 -11.98
CA LEU A 275 8.41 12.52 -11.24
C LEU A 275 8.19 12.44 -9.73
N GLY A 276 6.94 12.29 -9.26
CA GLY A 276 6.63 12.09 -7.84
C GLY A 276 7.11 10.74 -7.30
N LEU A 277 7.03 9.68 -8.10
CA LEU A 277 7.62 8.37 -7.75
C LEU A 277 9.16 8.46 -7.70
N GLU A 278 9.78 9.18 -8.64
CA GLU A 278 11.24 9.40 -8.67
C GLU A 278 11.71 10.28 -7.51
N GLU A 279 10.94 11.30 -7.10
CA GLU A 279 11.20 12.17 -5.95
C GLU A 279 11.04 11.43 -4.62
N VAL A 280 9.98 10.63 -4.44
CA VAL A 280 9.78 9.76 -3.26
C VAL A 280 10.88 8.71 -3.15
N LEU A 281 11.27 8.08 -4.28
CA LEU A 281 12.40 7.16 -4.32
C LEU A 281 13.74 7.88 -4.04
N THR A 282 13.91 9.13 -4.45
CA THR A 282 15.12 9.92 -4.18
C THR A 282 15.19 10.33 -2.70
N GLU A 283 14.09 10.76 -2.09
CA GLU A 283 14.02 11.13 -0.68
C GLU A 283 14.23 9.91 0.25
N LEU A 284 13.69 8.74 -0.12
CA LEU A 284 13.92 7.46 0.60
C LEU A 284 15.34 6.91 0.46
N TYR A 285 16.03 7.16 -0.66
CA TYR A 285 17.40 6.67 -0.88
C TYR A 285 18.49 7.63 -0.40
N PHE A 286 18.19 8.92 -0.22
CA PHE A 286 19.19 9.96 0.08
C PHE A 286 18.94 10.76 1.38
N SER A 287 18.04 10.33 2.27
CA SER A 287 17.91 10.97 3.59
C SER A 287 19.21 10.84 4.41
N GLN A 288 19.59 11.93 5.08
CA GLN A 288 20.91 12.15 5.67
C GLN A 288 21.26 11.24 6.87
N ASP A 289 20.35 10.37 7.29
CA ASP A 289 20.51 9.49 8.46
C ASP A 289 21.02 8.07 8.13
N ARG A 290 21.36 7.79 6.86
CA ARG A 290 21.94 6.48 6.47
C ARG A 290 23.46 6.47 6.44
N LYS A 291 24.05 5.42 7.03
CA LYS A 291 25.49 5.11 6.86
C LYS A 291 25.81 5.02 5.36
N ALA A 292 26.87 5.70 4.95
CA ALA A 292 27.30 5.75 3.56
C ALA A 292 27.46 4.33 2.97
N PRO A 293 26.94 4.05 1.77
CA PRO A 293 27.06 2.74 1.15
C PRO A 293 28.54 2.34 0.99
N ARG A 294 28.85 1.04 1.14
CA ARG A 294 30.22 0.51 0.99
C ARG A 294 30.81 0.91 -0.36
N ASP A 295 32.09 1.29 -0.35
CA ASP A 295 32.82 1.65 -1.57
C ASP A 295 32.84 0.48 -2.56
N GLY A 296 32.50 0.77 -3.82
CA GLY A 296 32.38 -0.22 -4.90
C GLY A 296 31.01 -0.90 -5.03
N SER A 297 30.06 -0.65 -4.11
CA SER A 297 28.69 -1.17 -4.22
C SER A 297 27.88 -0.49 -5.34
N TYR A 298 26.89 -1.20 -5.86
CA TYR A 298 25.96 -0.68 -6.87
C TYR A 298 25.23 0.58 -6.36
N LEU A 299 24.83 0.60 -5.08
CA LEU A 299 24.20 1.76 -4.43
C LEU A 299 25.14 2.99 -4.37
N ARG A 300 26.45 2.80 -4.15
CA ARG A 300 27.44 3.89 -4.24
C ARG A 300 27.55 4.44 -5.66
N ARG A 301 27.48 3.58 -6.68
CA ARG A 301 27.53 4.01 -8.10
C ARG A 301 26.27 4.75 -8.53
N VAL A 302 25.09 4.27 -8.13
CA VAL A 302 23.81 4.94 -8.39
C VAL A 302 23.72 6.25 -7.62
N SER A 303 24.18 6.27 -6.36
CA SER A 303 24.29 7.48 -5.54
C SER A 303 25.21 8.53 -6.17
N ASN A 304 26.39 8.14 -6.66
CA ASN A 304 27.31 9.06 -7.32
C ASN A 304 26.74 9.61 -8.64
N VAL A 305 25.99 8.79 -9.40
CA VAL A 305 25.34 9.22 -10.64
C VAL A 305 24.15 10.16 -10.37
N ALA A 306 23.36 9.90 -9.32
CA ALA A 306 22.26 10.75 -8.88
C ALA A 306 22.77 12.09 -8.35
N MET A 307 23.80 12.08 -7.49
CA MET A 307 24.47 13.28 -6.97
C MET A 307 25.08 14.12 -8.10
N SER A 308 25.78 13.48 -9.05
CA SER A 308 26.34 14.18 -10.21
C SER A 308 25.26 14.81 -11.10
N ARG A 309 24.07 14.21 -11.21
CA ARG A 309 22.94 14.79 -11.96
C ARG A 309 22.31 15.99 -11.24
N ILE A 310 22.26 15.95 -9.91
CA ILE A 310 21.78 17.06 -9.07
C ILE A 310 22.78 18.23 -9.15
N GLU A 311 24.07 17.96 -8.94
CA GLU A 311 25.14 18.97 -9.05
C GLU A 311 25.17 19.62 -10.43
N ASN A 312 25.02 18.84 -11.51
CA ASN A 312 24.94 19.39 -12.87
C ASN A 312 23.65 20.18 -13.15
N LYS A 313 22.54 19.87 -12.48
CA LYS A 313 21.30 20.68 -12.56
C LYS A 313 21.44 22.02 -11.83
N PHE A 314 22.21 22.08 -10.75
CA PHE A 314 22.45 23.29 -9.96
C PHE A 314 23.65 24.12 -10.42
N LEU A 315 24.51 23.60 -11.31
CA LEU A 315 25.59 24.34 -11.97
C LEU A 315 25.15 25.11 -13.23
N ILE A 316 23.88 24.97 -13.65
CA ILE A 316 23.29 25.68 -14.80
C ILE A 316 22.40 26.87 -14.34
N LEU A 317 22.38 27.15 -13.03
CA LEU A 317 21.87 28.40 -12.44
C LEU A 317 23.06 29.24 -11.92
#